data_AF-A0A7C5IV15-F1
#
_entry.id   AF-A0A7C5IV15-F1
#
_cell.length_a   1.000
_cell.length_b   1.000
_cell.length_c   1.000
_cell.angle_alpha   90.00
_cell.angle_beta   90.00
_cell.angle_gamma   90.00
#
_symmetry.space_group_name_H-M   'P 1'
#
loop_
_entity.id
_entity.type
_entity.pdbx_description
1 polymer ?
#
loop_
_entity_poly.entity_id
_entity_poly.type
_entity_poly.pdbx_seq_one_letter_code
_entity_poly.pdbx_strand_id
1 'polypeptide(L)' 'MNDGTFRRRIEPIDLYISIASLCFFYHSNAHTMSVIFQRELMAESEIERRRSHIVEMVMGYLVTD' A
#
# COMPACT_ATOMS: atom_id res chain seq x y z
N MET A 1 -16.94 16.96 5.92
CA MET A 1 -15.98 16.06 6.61
C MET A 1 -14.66 16.79 6.70
N ASN A 2 -14.35 17.35 7.86
CA ASN A 2 -13.08 18.00 8.18
C ASN A 2 -12.91 17.93 9.71
N ASP A 3 -13.00 16.71 10.22
CA ASP A 3 -12.90 16.37 11.65
C ASP A 3 -11.45 16.45 12.17
N GLY A 4 -10.48 16.80 11.31
CA GLY A 4 -9.08 16.97 11.68
C GLY A 4 -8.31 15.66 11.83
N THR A 5 -8.95 14.52 11.52
CA THR A 5 -8.36 13.18 11.70
C THR A 5 -7.21 12.88 10.75
N PHE A 6 -7.13 13.60 9.62
CA PHE A 6 -6.08 13.43 8.61
C PHE A 6 -5.15 14.63 8.55
N ARG A 7 -3.87 14.37 8.29
CA ARG A 7 -2.84 15.38 8.02
C ARG A 7 -3.33 16.35 6.95
N ARG A 8 -3.38 17.61 7.34
CA ARG A 8 -3.97 18.71 6.55
C ARG A 8 -3.09 19.17 5.36
N ARG A 9 -1.87 18.65 5.22
CA ARG A 9 -0.88 19.03 4.19
C ARG A 9 -0.58 17.86 3.23
N ILE A 10 -1.60 17.16 2.76
CA ILE A 10 -1.43 16.08 1.79
C ILE A 10 -2.09 16.49 0.49
N GLU A 11 -1.32 16.47 -0.59
CA GLU A 11 -1.85 16.63 -1.94
C GLU A 11 -2.55 15.32 -2.38
N PRO A 12 -3.85 15.34 -2.71
CA PRO A 12 -4.61 14.12 -2.99
C PRO A 12 -4.07 13.31 -4.17
N ILE A 13 -3.50 13.98 -5.18
CA ILE A 13 -2.94 13.33 -6.36
C ILE A 13 -1.71 12.50 -5.97
N ASP A 14 -0.80 13.06 -5.14
CA ASP A 14 0.39 12.35 -4.70
C ASP A 14 0.05 11.15 -3.82
N LEU A 15 -0.97 11.27 -2.98
CA LEU A 15 -1.51 10.16 -2.19
C LEU A 15 -2.05 9.04 -3.09
N TYR A 16 -2.88 9.40 -4.08
CA TYR A 16 -3.45 8.44 -5.01
C TYR A 16 -2.36 7.72 -5.82
N ILE A 17 -1.40 8.46 -6.37
CA ILE A 17 -0.28 7.89 -7.12
C ILE A 17 0.49 6.92 -6.23
N SER A 18 0.78 7.30 -4.98
CA SER A 18 1.48 6.44 -4.03
C SER A 18 0.74 5.12 -3.77
N ILE A 19 -0.58 5.18 -3.53
CA ILE A 19 -1.41 3.97 -3.34
C ILE A 19 -1.37 3.09 -4.59
N ALA A 20 -1.58 3.67 -5.77
CA ALA A 20 -1.56 2.95 -7.03
C ALA A 20 -0.19 2.29 -7.29
N SER A 21 0.91 3.01 -7.05
CA SER A 21 2.27 2.50 -7.18
C SER A 21 2.54 1.31 -6.27
N LEU A 22 2.09 1.35 -5.01
CA LEU A 22 2.29 0.26 -4.05
C LEU A 22 1.60 -1.05 -4.48
N CYS A 23 0.40 -0.93 -5.06
CA CYS A 23 -0.35 -2.04 -5.62
C CYS A 23 0.28 -2.53 -6.93
N PHE A 24 0.54 -1.62 -7.87
CA PHE A 24 1.07 -1.94 -9.19
C PHE A 24 2.46 -2.57 -9.12
N PHE A 25 3.36 -2.05 -8.27
CA PHE A 25 4.69 -2.61 -8.10
C PHE A 25 4.63 -4.07 -7.64
N TYR A 26 3.79 -4.37 -6.63
CA TYR A 26 3.64 -5.73 -6.13
C TYR A 26 3.11 -6.67 -7.21
N HIS A 27 2.08 -6.25 -7.94
CA HIS A 27 1.46 -7.10 -8.96
C HIS A 27 2.36 -7.30 -10.19
N SER A 28 2.90 -6.20 -10.75
CA SER A 28 3.74 -6.24 -11.96
C SER A 28 5.05 -7.00 -11.75
N ASN A 29 5.56 -7.06 -10.51
CA ASN A 29 6.81 -7.75 -10.18
C ASN A 29 6.59 -9.04 -9.39
N ALA A 30 5.34 -9.49 -9.21
CA ALA A 30 5.02 -10.62 -8.34
C ALA A 30 5.81 -11.87 -8.72
N HIS A 31 5.96 -12.16 -10.01
CA HIS A 31 6.74 -13.32 -10.49
C HIS A 31 8.23 -13.22 -10.14
N THR A 32 8.88 -12.12 -10.51
CA THR A 32 10.30 -11.88 -10.23
C THR A 32 10.58 -11.89 -8.72
N MET A 33 9.76 -11.19 -7.94
CA MET A 33 9.89 -11.15 -6.49
C MET A 33 9.58 -12.49 -5.84
N SER A 34 8.65 -13.28 -6.39
CA SER A 34 8.37 -14.63 -5.89
C SER A 34 9.59 -15.54 -6.00
N VAL A 35 10.36 -15.41 -7.08
CA VAL A 35 11.64 -16.12 -7.26
C VAL A 35 12.68 -15.63 -6.26
N ILE A 36 12.87 -14.32 -6.15
CA ILE A 36 13.89 -13.72 -5.26
C ILE A 36 13.64 -14.09 -3.79
N PHE A 37 12.39 -14.02 -3.34
CA PHE A 37 12.03 -14.25 -1.94
C PHE A 37 11.58 -15.68 -1.65
N GLN A 38 11.54 -16.56 -2.65
CA GLN A 38 11.08 -17.95 -2.53
C GLN A 38 9.69 -18.05 -1.88
N ARG A 39 8.75 -17.19 -2.30
CA ARG A 39 7.38 -17.12 -1.77
C ARG A 39 6.39 -16.89 -2.92
N GLU A 40 5.24 -17.54 -2.90
CA GLU A 40 4.20 -17.34 -3.91
C GLU A 40 3.41 -16.05 -3.62
N LEU A 41 3.87 -14.92 -4.17
CA LEU A 41 3.30 -13.61 -3.83
C LEU A 41 1.89 -13.36 -4.38
N MET A 42 1.43 -14.20 -5.31
CA MET A 42 0.06 -14.19 -5.85
C MET A 42 -0.89 -15.14 -5.12
N ALA A 43 -0.42 -15.87 -4.10
CA ALA A 43 -1.30 -16.65 -3.24
C ALA A 43 -2.26 -15.70 -2.50
N GLU A 44 -3.52 -16.12 -2.34
CA GLU A 44 -4.58 -15.29 -1.74
C GLU A 44 -4.19 -14.74 -0.35
N SER A 45 -3.54 -15.56 0.47
CA SER A 45 -3.05 -15.16 1.80
C SER A 45 -1.96 -14.09 1.75
N GLU A 46 -1.06 -14.13 0.75
CA GLU A 46 -0.02 -13.12 0.58
C GLU A 46 -0.58 -11.82 0.03
N ILE A 47 -1.57 -11.89 -0.87
CA ILE A 47 -2.30 -10.72 -1.35
C ILE A 47 -3.03 -10.03 -0.19
N GLU A 48 -3.73 -10.77 0.67
CA GLU A 48 -4.44 -10.18 1.81
C GLU A 48 -3.46 -9.58 2.84
N ARG A 49 -2.33 -10.28 3.10
CA ARG A 49 -1.26 -9.76 3.94
C ARG A 49 -0.68 -8.46 3.37
N ARG A 50 -0.44 -8.41 2.06
CA ARG A 50 0.07 -7.21 1.37
C ARG A 50 -0.94 -6.07 1.43
N ARG A 51 -2.22 -6.35 1.20
CA ARG A 51 -3.31 -5.36 1.29
C ARG A 51 -3.38 -4.74 2.68
N SER A 52 -3.38 -5.57 3.72
CA SER A 52 -3.40 -5.14 5.12
C SER A 52 -2.22 -4.23 5.44
N HIS A 53 -1.01 -4.63 5.01
CA HIS A 53 0.20 -3.83 5.19
C HIS A 53 0.16 -2.48 4.44
N ILE A 54 -0.34 -2.44 3.20
CA ILE A 54 -0.48 -1.17 2.46
C ILE A 54 -1.46 -0.25 3.19
N VAL A 55 -2.61 -0.77 3.65
CA VAL A 55 -3.60 0.02 4.38
C VAL A 55 -3.00 0.58 5.66
N GLU A 56 -2.34 -0.25 6.46
CA GLU A 56 -1.66 0.18 7.69
C GLU A 56 -0.65 1.29 7.43
N MET A 57 0.20 1.12 6.42
CA MET A 57 1.23 2.10 6.06
C MET A 57 0.62 3.43 5.60
N VAL A 58 -0.41 3.38 4.74
CA VAL A 58 -1.10 4.58 4.26
C VAL A 58 -1.82 5.28 5.41
N MET A 59 -2.53 4.55 6.26
CA MET A 59 -3.21 5.13 7.42
C MET A 59 -2.22 5.73 8.42
N GLY A 60 -1.09 5.08 8.69
CA GLY A 60 -0.02 5.65 9.53
C GLY A 60 0.62 6.91 8.95
N TYR A 61 0.61 7.06 7.62
CA TYR A 61 0.99 8.32 6.97
C TYR A 61 -0.10 9.39 7.04
N LEU A 62 -1.38 9.01 6.99
CA LEU A 62 -2.50 9.95 6.96
C LEU A 62 -2.86 10.49 8.35
N VAL A 63 -2.70 9.69 9.41
CA VAL A 63 -3.11 10.07 10.77
C VAL A 63 -2.04 10.98 11.42
N THR A 64 -2.49 12.04 12.08
CA THR A 64 -1.69 12.83 13.03
C THR A 64 -1.74 12.19 14.40
N ASP A 65 -0.63 12.17 15.14
CA ASP A 65 -0.64 11.87 16.58
C ASP A 65 -1.59 12.80 17.35
#